data_AF-A0A395J8K5-F1
#
_entry.id   AF-A0A395J8K5-F1
#
_cell.length_a   1.000
_cell.length_b   1.000
_cell.length_c   1.000
_cell.angle_alpha   90.00
_cell.angle_beta   90.00
_cell.angle_gamma   90.00
#
_symmetry.space_group_name_H-M   'P 1'
#
loop_
_entity.id
_entity.type
_entity.pdbx_description
1 polymer ?
#
loop_
_entity_poly.entity_id
_entity_poly.type
_entity_poly.pdbx_seq_one_letter_code
_entity_poly.pdbx_strand_id
1 'polypeptide(L)'
;MSDNDNTATPVKGTINKDTYTEEEEEECEEWLDTVKEQQNDDEPIVFDAKAFTTYVRFKRKQYNCEDINDGELAEIFHNDFKVFTAAQFAKIHQIDARKLRMVLRTRGVYIPKTRVEASTVLYEQSRKSTTDVWTKEQVQEVLKDSNIEEPKFKSGIVRDFIKNNFKYKEEDDDDGDMYGGGGDPDDDGDDDDNNSHRGREIWWR
;
A
#
# COMPACT_ATOMS: atom_id res chain seq x y z
N MET A 1 -0.75 -1.47 68.20
CA MET A 1 0.24 -1.91 67.22
C MET A 1 -0.47 -2.89 66.32
N SER A 2 -0.90 -2.41 65.16
CA SER A 2 -1.60 -3.23 64.15
C SER A 2 -0.79 -3.09 62.88
N ASP A 3 0.02 -4.10 62.61
CA ASP A 3 0.79 -4.24 61.39
C ASP A 3 -0.20 -4.58 60.26
N ASN A 4 -0.41 -3.62 59.36
CA ASN A 4 -1.20 -3.84 58.16
C ASN A 4 -0.23 -4.18 57.02
N ASP A 5 -0.06 -5.48 56.80
CA ASP A 5 0.75 -6.04 55.72
C ASP A 5 0.01 -5.84 54.39
N ASN A 6 0.33 -4.73 53.70
CA ASN A 6 -0.24 -4.40 52.41
C ASN A 6 0.51 -5.17 51.32
N THR A 7 0.11 -6.41 51.10
CA THR A 7 0.57 -7.21 49.95
C THR A 7 -0.04 -6.64 48.67
N ALA A 8 0.73 -5.78 48.00
CA ALA A 8 0.43 -5.35 46.64
C ALA A 8 0.44 -6.57 45.71
N THR A 9 -0.74 -6.96 45.23
CA THR A 9 -0.87 -7.93 44.15
C THR A 9 -0.41 -7.29 42.84
N PRO A 10 0.40 -7.97 42.01
CA PRO A 10 0.83 -7.42 40.74
C PRO A 10 -0.37 -7.38 39.78
N VAL A 11 -0.66 -6.18 39.29
CA VAL A 11 -1.65 -5.95 38.24
C VAL A 11 -1.23 -6.75 37.01
N LYS A 12 -1.99 -7.81 36.68
CA LYS A 12 -1.86 -8.53 35.41
C LYS A 12 -1.96 -7.50 34.28
N GLY A 13 -0.84 -7.21 33.63
CA GLY A 13 -0.80 -6.35 32.45
C GLY A 13 -1.74 -6.91 31.40
N THR A 14 -2.73 -6.10 31.01
CA THR A 14 -3.58 -6.41 29.87
C THR A 14 -2.70 -6.37 28.62
N ILE A 15 -2.30 -7.53 28.10
CA ILE A 15 -1.61 -7.62 26.80
C ILE A 15 -2.55 -6.99 25.77
N ASN A 16 -2.13 -5.89 25.16
CA ASN A 16 -2.89 -5.26 24.10
C ASN A 16 -2.97 -6.26 22.92
N LYS A 17 -4.17 -6.71 22.58
CA LYS A 17 -4.37 -7.79 21.58
C LYS A 17 -3.99 -7.39 20.16
N ASP A 18 -3.74 -6.10 19.95
CA ASP A 18 -3.44 -5.50 18.66
C ASP A 18 -1.97 -5.14 18.46
N THR A 19 -1.09 -5.46 19.42
CA THR A 19 0.38 -5.36 19.27
C THR A 19 1.00 -6.72 18.93
N TYR A 20 2.25 -6.69 18.46
CA TYR A 20 3.09 -7.87 18.25
C TYR A 20 4.36 -7.79 19.12
N THR A 21 5.01 -8.93 19.37
CA THR A 21 6.32 -9.00 20.03
C THR A 21 7.45 -9.20 19.02
N GLU A 22 8.68 -8.89 19.42
CA GLU A 22 9.88 -9.17 18.60
C GLU A 22 10.01 -10.68 18.30
N GLU A 23 9.66 -11.54 19.27
CA GLU A 23 9.60 -12.99 19.08
C GLU A 23 8.54 -13.40 18.03
N GLU A 24 7.35 -12.78 18.03
CA GLU A 24 6.32 -13.04 17.00
C GLU A 24 6.80 -12.59 15.61
N GLU A 25 7.60 -11.52 15.53
CA GLU A 25 8.20 -11.04 14.29
C GLU A 25 9.26 -12.00 13.76
N GLU A 26 10.23 -12.37 14.60
CA GLU A 26 11.30 -13.32 14.24
C GLU A 26 10.70 -14.64 13.73
N GLU A 27 9.76 -15.25 14.46
CA GLU A 27 9.09 -16.48 14.04
C GLU A 27 8.37 -16.36 12.68
N CYS A 28 7.71 -15.21 12.44
CA CYS A 28 6.94 -15.00 11.21
C CYS A 28 7.83 -14.72 9.99
N GLU A 29 8.92 -13.98 10.17
CA GLU A 29 9.87 -13.69 9.09
C GLU A 29 10.71 -14.93 8.74
N GLU A 30 11.18 -15.69 9.73
CA GLU A 30 11.87 -16.98 9.49
C GLU A 30 10.98 -17.97 8.72
N TRP A 31 9.69 -18.02 9.09
CA TRP A 31 8.72 -18.84 8.37
C TRP A 31 8.56 -18.39 6.91
N LEU A 32 8.47 -17.08 6.66
CA LEU A 32 8.36 -16.53 5.31
C LEU A 32 9.61 -16.85 4.48
N ASP A 33 10.80 -16.75 5.06
CA ASP A 33 12.06 -17.05 4.37
C ASP A 33 12.16 -18.54 4.01
N THR A 34 11.75 -19.43 4.92
CA THR A 34 11.62 -20.86 4.61
C THR A 34 10.67 -21.10 3.43
N VAL A 35 9.55 -20.38 3.35
CA VAL A 35 8.61 -20.48 2.21
C VAL A 35 9.25 -19.99 0.91
N LYS A 36 10.05 -18.92 0.95
CA LYS A 36 10.79 -18.41 -0.22
C LYS A 36 11.83 -19.41 -0.70
N GLU A 37 12.59 -20.02 0.20
CA GLU A 37 13.60 -21.04 -0.12
C GLU A 37 12.97 -22.26 -0.81
N GLN A 38 11.90 -22.80 -0.24
CA GLN A 38 11.19 -23.96 -0.82
C GLN A 38 10.63 -23.69 -2.24
N GLN A 39 10.30 -22.44 -2.57
CA GLN A 39 9.86 -22.09 -3.92
C GLN A 39 11.00 -22.07 -4.95
N ASN A 40 12.24 -21.84 -4.51
CA ASN A 40 13.40 -21.78 -5.40
C ASN A 40 13.96 -23.17 -5.72
N ASP A 41 13.81 -24.13 -4.80
CA ASP A 41 14.45 -25.45 -4.90
C ASP A 41 13.60 -26.51 -5.64
N ASP A 42 12.48 -26.12 -6.28
CA ASP A 42 11.51 -27.03 -6.95
C ASP A 42 11.02 -28.18 -6.03
N GLU A 43 11.20 -28.06 -4.72
CA GLU A 43 10.78 -29.05 -3.73
C GLU A 43 9.26 -28.99 -3.51
N PRO A 44 8.62 -30.12 -3.15
CA PRO A 44 7.19 -30.13 -2.87
C PRO A 44 6.87 -29.23 -1.65
N ILE A 45 6.29 -28.06 -1.94
CA ILE A 45 5.87 -27.07 -0.94
C ILE A 45 4.90 -27.72 0.06
N VAL A 46 5.34 -27.90 1.30
CA VAL A 46 4.45 -28.26 2.41
C VAL A 46 3.80 -26.98 2.91
N PHE A 47 2.73 -26.56 2.22
CA PHE A 47 2.01 -25.36 2.60
C PHE A 47 1.16 -25.59 3.87
N ASP A 48 1.55 -24.97 4.98
CA ASP A 48 0.74 -24.92 6.20
C ASP A 48 -0.20 -23.70 6.19
N ALA A 49 -1.49 -23.96 5.97
CA ALA A 49 -2.53 -22.94 6.00
C ALA A 49 -2.69 -22.27 7.37
N LYS A 50 -2.37 -22.97 8.47
CA LYS A 50 -2.42 -22.41 9.83
C LYS A 50 -1.27 -21.42 10.02
N ALA A 51 -0.05 -21.80 9.64
CA ALA A 51 1.10 -20.91 9.67
C ALA A 51 0.87 -19.65 8.82
N PHE A 52 0.34 -19.81 7.60
CA PHE A 52 0.01 -18.65 6.76
C PHE A 52 -1.07 -17.75 7.40
N THR A 53 -2.07 -18.33 8.05
CA THR A 53 -3.08 -17.54 8.77
C THR A 53 -2.48 -16.80 9.97
N THR A 54 -1.51 -17.40 10.66
CA THR A 54 -0.73 -16.74 11.72
C THR A 54 0.07 -15.56 11.15
N TYR A 55 0.78 -15.77 10.05
CA TYR A 55 1.53 -14.72 9.35
C TYR A 55 0.63 -13.55 8.91
N VAL A 56 -0.54 -13.82 8.33
CA VAL A 56 -1.53 -12.79 7.98
C VAL A 56 -1.99 -11.98 9.20
N ARG A 57 -2.17 -12.64 10.35
CA ARG A 57 -2.54 -11.96 11.60
C ARG A 57 -1.39 -11.12 12.15
N PHE A 58 -0.16 -11.60 12.04
CA PHE A 58 1.05 -10.86 12.39
C PHE A 58 1.17 -9.59 11.53
N LYS A 59 1.19 -9.72 10.19
CA LYS A 59 1.26 -8.56 9.29
C LYS A 59 0.15 -7.54 9.51
N ARG A 60 -1.08 -8.00 9.81
CA ARG A 60 -2.16 -7.11 10.22
C ARG A 60 -1.79 -6.27 11.46
N LYS A 61 -1.23 -6.90 12.50
CA LYS A 61 -0.79 -6.19 13.73
C LYS A 61 0.34 -5.22 13.39
N GLN A 62 1.36 -5.71 12.66
CA GLN A 62 2.52 -4.92 12.23
C GLN A 62 2.09 -3.64 11.52
N TYR A 63 1.31 -3.77 10.45
CA TYR A 63 0.81 -2.62 9.69
C TYR A 63 -0.05 -1.69 10.53
N ASN A 64 -0.74 -2.18 11.56
CA ASN A 64 -1.57 -1.33 12.40
C ASN A 64 -0.74 -0.54 13.45
N CYS A 65 0.38 -1.09 13.89
CA CYS A 65 1.26 -0.53 14.93
C CYS A 65 2.32 0.41 14.39
N GLU A 66 2.92 0.07 13.26
CA GLU A 66 3.98 0.87 12.65
C GLU A 66 3.42 2.17 12.01
N ASP A 67 4.28 3.15 11.76
CA ASP A 67 3.90 4.41 11.10
C ASP A 67 4.05 4.36 9.57
N ILE A 68 3.80 3.20 8.97
CA ILE A 68 3.84 2.99 7.52
C ILE A 68 2.46 3.25 6.89
N ASN A 69 2.37 4.04 5.83
CA ASN A 69 1.07 4.40 5.24
C ASN A 69 1.17 4.49 3.70
N ASP A 70 0.01 4.57 3.06
CA ASP A 70 -0.10 4.95 1.66
C ASP A 70 0.74 4.06 0.72
N GLY A 71 1.56 4.67 -0.15
CA GLY A 71 2.38 3.95 -1.13
C GLY A 71 3.44 3.04 -0.49
N GLU A 72 4.05 3.46 0.62
CA GLU A 72 5.04 2.67 1.35
C GLU A 72 4.43 1.37 1.88
N LEU A 73 3.25 1.47 2.52
CA LEU A 73 2.54 0.29 2.99
C LEU A 73 2.10 -0.62 1.83
N ALA A 74 1.72 -0.05 0.69
CA ALA A 74 1.38 -0.85 -0.48
C ALA A 74 2.57 -1.67 -0.99
N GLU A 75 3.75 -1.05 -1.07
CA GLU A 75 4.98 -1.73 -1.50
C GLU A 75 5.38 -2.85 -0.53
N ILE A 76 5.34 -2.59 0.78
CA ILE A 76 5.60 -3.59 1.82
C ILE A 76 4.62 -4.75 1.68
N PHE A 77 3.32 -4.47 1.57
CA PHE A 77 2.29 -5.49 1.38
C PHE A 77 2.51 -6.33 0.11
N HIS A 78 2.90 -5.71 -1.00
CA HIS A 78 3.23 -6.45 -2.22
C HIS A 78 4.42 -7.39 -1.98
N ASN A 79 5.49 -6.91 -1.36
CA ASN A 79 6.68 -7.70 -1.08
C ASN A 79 6.43 -8.85 -0.10
N ASP A 80 5.68 -8.62 0.95
CA ASP A 80 5.31 -9.62 1.96
C ASP A 80 4.51 -10.77 1.33
N PHE A 81 3.63 -10.46 0.38
CA PHE A 81 2.69 -11.43 -0.16
C PHE A 81 3.01 -11.92 -1.59
N LYS A 82 4.05 -11.41 -2.26
CA LYS A 82 4.37 -11.74 -3.67
C LYS A 82 4.61 -13.24 -3.94
N VAL A 83 5.04 -14.00 -2.94
CA VAL A 83 5.32 -15.43 -3.11
C VAL A 83 4.07 -16.31 -3.03
N PHE A 84 2.97 -15.82 -2.48
CA PHE A 84 1.77 -16.65 -2.30
C PHE A 84 0.86 -16.65 -3.53
N THR A 85 0.17 -17.77 -3.73
CA THR A 85 -0.78 -18.01 -4.82
C THR A 85 -2.23 -17.72 -4.41
N ALA A 86 -3.11 -17.54 -5.39
CA ALA A 86 -4.54 -17.39 -5.15
C ALA A 86 -5.14 -18.54 -4.31
N ALA A 87 -4.69 -19.78 -4.56
CA ALA A 87 -5.16 -20.96 -3.84
C ALA A 87 -4.76 -20.93 -2.35
N GLN A 88 -3.59 -20.37 -2.02
CA GLN A 88 -3.14 -20.17 -0.65
C GLN A 88 -3.91 -19.04 0.04
N PHE A 89 -4.15 -17.92 -0.66
CA PHE A 89 -5.02 -16.84 -0.18
C PHE A 89 -6.44 -17.32 0.13
N ALA A 90 -6.99 -18.24 -0.66
CA ALA A 90 -8.31 -18.84 -0.40
C ALA A 90 -8.36 -19.67 0.90
N LYS A 91 -7.21 -20.03 1.49
CA LYS A 91 -7.15 -20.73 2.79
C LYS A 91 -7.15 -19.78 3.99
N ILE A 92 -6.97 -18.47 3.78
CA ILE A 92 -7.00 -17.49 4.87
C ILE A 92 -8.38 -17.48 5.52
N HIS A 93 -8.40 -17.51 6.84
CA HIS A 93 -9.64 -17.39 7.58
C HIS A 93 -10.37 -16.07 7.24
N GLN A 94 -11.66 -16.16 6.88
CA GLN A 94 -12.42 -15.04 6.30
C GLN A 94 -12.44 -13.79 7.16
N ILE A 95 -12.48 -13.95 8.49
CA ILE A 95 -12.46 -12.83 9.43
C ILE A 95 -11.10 -12.11 9.39
N ASP A 96 -10.00 -12.86 9.32
CA ASP A 96 -8.65 -12.29 9.30
C ASP A 96 -8.36 -11.59 7.98
N ALA A 97 -8.79 -12.16 6.85
CA ALA A 97 -8.75 -11.48 5.55
C ALA A 97 -9.54 -10.16 5.56
N ARG A 98 -10.75 -10.16 6.13
CA ARG A 98 -11.55 -8.92 6.27
C ARG A 98 -10.85 -7.88 7.14
N LYS A 99 -10.23 -8.30 8.25
CA LYS A 99 -9.51 -7.40 9.16
C LYS A 99 -8.25 -6.83 8.52
N LEU A 100 -7.44 -7.64 7.84
CA LEU A 100 -6.28 -7.17 7.10
C LEU A 100 -6.69 -6.15 6.03
N ARG A 101 -7.74 -6.45 5.26
CA ARG A 101 -8.30 -5.50 4.28
C ARG A 101 -8.68 -4.17 4.93
N MET A 102 -9.26 -4.17 6.13
CA MET A 102 -9.61 -2.92 6.82
C MET A 102 -8.37 -2.14 7.26
N VAL A 103 -7.35 -2.79 7.81
CA VAL A 103 -6.09 -2.12 8.17
C VAL A 103 -5.45 -1.48 6.94
N LEU A 104 -5.33 -2.21 5.83
CA LEU A 104 -4.78 -1.67 4.58
C LEU A 104 -5.56 -0.44 4.11
N ARG A 105 -6.90 -0.50 4.13
CA ARG A 105 -7.77 0.62 3.73
C ARG A 105 -7.63 1.84 4.61
N THR A 106 -7.67 1.70 5.93
CA THR A 106 -7.57 2.87 6.85
C THR A 106 -6.19 3.52 6.79
N ARG A 107 -5.18 2.78 6.29
CA ARG A 107 -3.82 3.27 6.08
C ARG A 107 -3.53 3.73 4.66
N GLY A 108 -4.55 3.83 3.80
CA GLY A 108 -4.44 4.47 2.49
C GLY A 108 -4.26 3.52 1.32
N VAL A 109 -4.15 2.21 1.56
CA VAL A 109 -4.14 1.21 0.49
C VAL A 109 -5.57 0.94 0.04
N TYR A 110 -5.93 1.40 -1.16
CA TYR A 110 -7.25 1.14 -1.71
C TYR A 110 -7.44 -0.35 -1.99
N ILE A 111 -8.43 -0.95 -1.30
CA ILE A 111 -8.90 -2.31 -1.57
C ILE A 111 -10.43 -2.30 -1.60
N PRO A 112 -11.06 -2.77 -2.69
CA PRO A 112 -12.51 -2.69 -2.83
C PRO A 112 -13.26 -3.55 -1.79
N LYS A 113 -14.37 -3.02 -1.28
CA LYS A 113 -15.39 -3.78 -0.50
C LYS A 113 -16.54 -4.17 -1.42
N THR A 114 -16.24 -5.10 -2.31
CA THR A 114 -17.22 -5.69 -3.23
C THR A 114 -17.87 -6.93 -2.61
N ARG A 115 -18.74 -7.60 -3.38
CA ARG A 115 -19.28 -8.92 -3.04
C ARG A 115 -18.25 -10.05 -3.18
N VAL A 116 -17.08 -9.75 -3.74
CA VAL A 116 -15.96 -10.69 -3.88
C VAL A 116 -15.34 -10.94 -2.50
N GLU A 117 -14.83 -12.16 -2.30
CA GLU A 117 -14.18 -12.53 -1.04
C GLU A 117 -12.97 -11.65 -0.74
N ALA A 118 -12.77 -11.34 0.54
CA ALA A 118 -11.68 -10.47 0.99
C ALA A 118 -10.29 -11.05 0.63
N SER A 119 -10.14 -12.38 0.69
CA SER A 119 -8.93 -13.10 0.28
C SER A 119 -8.59 -12.89 -1.18
N THR A 120 -9.59 -12.94 -2.07
CA THR A 120 -9.40 -12.74 -3.51
C THR A 120 -8.93 -11.32 -3.82
N VAL A 121 -9.60 -10.30 -3.27
CA VAL A 121 -9.19 -8.89 -3.53
C VAL A 121 -7.84 -8.55 -2.90
N LEU A 122 -7.47 -9.18 -1.79
CA LEU A 122 -6.13 -9.05 -1.20
C LEU A 122 -5.07 -9.68 -2.11
N TYR A 123 -5.34 -10.86 -2.67
CA TYR A 123 -4.45 -11.49 -3.63
C TYR A 123 -4.26 -10.62 -4.88
N GLU A 124 -5.35 -10.16 -5.49
CA GLU A 124 -5.30 -9.27 -6.66
C GLU A 124 -4.51 -8.00 -6.36
N GLN A 125 -4.75 -7.37 -5.21
CA GLN A 125 -3.99 -6.19 -4.79
C GLN A 125 -2.49 -6.53 -4.62
N SER A 126 -2.15 -7.68 -4.04
CA SER A 126 -0.74 -8.09 -3.85
C SER A 126 0.02 -8.31 -5.17
N ARG A 127 -0.68 -8.40 -6.31
CA ARG A 127 -0.07 -8.54 -7.64
C ARG A 127 0.19 -7.21 -8.34
N LYS A 128 -0.38 -6.11 -7.85
CA LYS A 128 -0.21 -4.81 -8.47
C LYS A 128 1.18 -4.25 -8.15
N SER A 129 1.68 -3.38 -9.01
CA SER A 129 2.88 -2.59 -8.73
C SER A 129 2.56 -1.37 -7.87
N THR A 130 1.34 -0.84 -7.98
CA THR A 130 0.87 0.36 -7.29
C THR A 130 -0.55 0.18 -6.78
N THR A 131 -0.96 1.06 -5.87
CA THR A 131 -2.34 1.13 -5.38
C THR A 131 -3.16 2.10 -6.22
N ASP A 132 -4.43 1.77 -6.46
CA ASP A 132 -5.32 2.67 -7.17
C ASP A 132 -5.63 3.93 -6.32
N VAL A 133 -5.84 5.05 -6.99
CA VAL A 133 -6.18 6.32 -6.34
C VAL A 133 -7.59 6.23 -5.74
N TRP A 134 -7.77 6.78 -4.53
CA TRP A 134 -9.07 6.81 -3.86
C TRP A 134 -10.04 7.77 -4.56
N THR A 135 -11.29 7.32 -4.75
CA THR A 135 -12.38 8.23 -5.14
C THR A 135 -13.11 8.78 -3.93
N LYS A 136 -13.83 9.89 -4.12
CA LYS A 136 -14.68 10.49 -3.09
C LYS A 136 -15.66 9.49 -2.48
N GLU A 137 -16.33 8.71 -3.33
CA GLU A 137 -17.36 7.75 -2.93
C GLU A 137 -16.75 6.64 -2.05
N GLN A 138 -15.55 6.17 -2.40
CA GLN A 138 -14.84 5.13 -1.67
C GLN A 138 -14.36 5.61 -0.31
N VAL A 139 -13.88 6.85 -0.21
CA VAL A 139 -13.52 7.46 1.08
C VAL A 139 -14.76 7.66 1.93
N GLN A 140 -15.86 8.17 1.35
CA GLN A 140 -17.12 8.34 2.04
C GLN A 140 -17.72 7.01 2.53
N GLU A 141 -17.52 5.90 1.81
CA GLU A 141 -17.90 4.56 2.26
C GLU A 141 -17.23 4.21 3.59
N VAL A 142 -15.90 4.41 3.70
CA VAL A 142 -15.13 4.15 4.92
C VAL A 142 -15.54 5.12 6.03
N LEU A 143 -15.71 6.41 5.71
CA LEU A 143 -16.16 7.43 6.66
C LEU A 143 -17.56 7.15 7.24
N LYS A 144 -18.40 6.36 6.57
CA LYS A 144 -19.71 5.95 7.07
C LYS A 144 -19.68 4.62 7.85
N ASP A 145 -18.60 3.86 7.79
CA ASP A 145 -18.50 2.57 8.47
C ASP A 145 -18.34 2.75 9.97
N SER A 146 -19.35 2.38 10.76
CA SER A 146 -19.36 2.53 12.22
C SER A 146 -18.43 1.55 12.95
N ASN A 147 -17.84 0.58 12.24
CA ASN A 147 -16.95 -0.42 12.83
C ASN A 147 -15.48 0.02 12.87
N ILE A 148 -15.19 1.23 12.38
CA ILE A 148 -13.83 1.77 12.30
C ILE A 148 -13.70 2.87 13.35
N GLU A 149 -12.71 2.73 14.22
CA GLU A 149 -12.39 3.72 15.25
C GLU A 149 -11.85 5.03 14.63
N GLU A 150 -12.09 6.14 15.32
CA GLU A 150 -11.53 7.44 14.91
C GLU A 150 -10.08 7.59 15.40
N PRO A 151 -9.18 8.19 14.60
CA PRO A 151 -9.41 8.69 13.24
C PRO A 151 -9.55 7.54 12.23
N LYS A 152 -10.59 7.59 11.40
CA LYS A 152 -10.88 6.52 10.42
C LYS A 152 -9.77 6.27 9.40
N PHE A 153 -8.99 7.29 9.09
CA PHE A 153 -7.82 7.18 8.22
C PHE A 153 -6.57 7.64 8.95
N LYS A 154 -5.54 6.81 8.93
CA LYS A 154 -4.16 7.15 9.32
C LYS A 154 -3.35 7.71 8.15
N SER A 155 -3.74 7.34 6.91
CA SER A 155 -3.20 7.84 5.65
C SER A 155 -3.09 9.36 5.57
N GLY A 156 -1.92 9.86 5.19
CA GLY A 156 -1.71 11.29 4.94
C GLY A 156 -2.44 11.74 3.67
N ILE A 157 -2.32 10.94 2.60
CA ILE A 157 -2.91 11.24 1.29
C ILE A 157 -4.43 11.34 1.37
N VAL A 158 -5.09 10.36 2.00
CA VAL A 158 -6.55 10.35 2.11
C VAL A 158 -7.03 11.47 3.05
N ARG A 159 -6.31 11.76 4.12
CA ARG A 159 -6.65 12.88 5.02
C ARG A 159 -6.56 14.21 4.30
N ASP A 160 -5.54 14.42 3.48
CA ASP A 160 -5.39 15.65 2.70
C ASP A 160 -6.41 15.74 1.56
N PHE A 161 -6.73 14.61 0.91
CA PHE A 161 -7.82 14.52 -0.05
C PHE A 161 -9.17 14.92 0.57
N ILE A 162 -9.46 14.49 1.81
CA ILE A 162 -10.66 14.91 2.55
C ILE A 162 -10.63 16.41 2.85
N LYS A 163 -9.50 16.94 3.36
CA LYS A 163 -9.35 18.37 3.70
C LYS A 163 -9.52 19.26 2.47
N ASN A 164 -9.07 18.80 1.30
CA ASN A 164 -9.17 19.50 0.02
C ASN A 164 -10.52 19.29 -0.69
N ASN A 165 -11.58 18.89 0.04
CA ASN A 165 -12.91 18.64 -0.51
C ASN A 165 -12.91 17.61 -1.66
N PHE A 166 -12.14 16.53 -1.48
CA PHE A 166 -11.98 15.43 -2.45
C PHE A 166 -11.39 15.88 -3.79
N LYS A 167 -10.38 16.77 -3.73
CA LYS A 167 -9.53 17.12 -4.86
C LYS A 167 -8.09 16.75 -4.55
N TYR A 168 -7.46 16.03 -5.47
CA TYR A 168 -6.01 15.86 -5.43
C TYR A 168 -5.36 17.21 -5.77
N LYS A 169 -4.20 17.48 -5.17
CA LYS A 169 -3.39 18.61 -5.64
C LYS A 169 -3.01 18.29 -7.08
N GLU A 170 -3.27 19.22 -7.98
CA GLU A 170 -2.62 19.18 -9.29
C GLU A 170 -1.12 19.23 -9.00
N GLU A 171 -0.33 18.35 -9.62
CA GLU A 171 1.11 18.55 -9.65
C GLU A 171 1.27 19.95 -10.27
N ASP A 172 1.89 20.88 -9.53
CA ASP A 172 2.24 22.16 -10.11
C ASP A 172 3.14 21.79 -11.30
N ASP A 173 2.59 21.88 -12.52
CA ASP A 173 3.37 21.79 -13.74
C ASP A 173 4.46 22.87 -13.58
N ASP A 174 5.69 22.44 -13.30
CA ASP A 174 6.87 23.29 -13.37
C ASP A 174 7.24 23.37 -14.85
N ASP A 175 6.34 23.96 -15.65
CA ASP A 175 6.63 24.51 -16.97
C ASP A 175 7.46 25.80 -16.81
N GLY A 176 8.59 25.67 -16.10
CA GLY A 176 9.66 26.65 -16.05
C GLY A 176 10.52 26.58 -17.31
N ASP A 177 10.01 27.14 -18.40
CA ASP A 177 10.76 28.01 -19.34
C ASP A 177 12.24 27.68 -19.61
N MET A 178 12.57 26.46 -20.05
CA MET A 178 13.95 26.07 -20.40
C MET A 178 14.43 26.52 -21.80
N TYR A 179 13.72 27.43 -22.47
CA TYR A 179 14.19 28.01 -23.75
C TYR A 179 14.08 29.54 -23.77
N GLY A 180 14.58 30.20 -22.72
CA GLY A 180 15.07 31.57 -22.80
C GLY A 180 16.43 31.64 -23.48
N GLY A 181 16.55 31.12 -24.71
CA GLY A 181 17.74 31.27 -25.53
C GLY A 181 17.79 32.71 -26.04
N GLY A 182 18.73 33.49 -25.49
CA GLY A 182 18.89 34.91 -25.77
C GLY A 182 18.88 35.24 -27.26
N GLY A 183 18.09 36.26 -27.61
CA GLY A 183 18.29 36.96 -28.86
C GLY A 183 19.61 37.71 -28.78
N ASP A 184 20.59 37.28 -29.56
CA ASP A 184 21.66 38.15 -30.04
C ASP A 184 21.09 38.93 -31.24
N PRO A 185 20.94 40.26 -31.15
CA PRO A 185 20.76 41.10 -32.31
C PRO A 185 22.16 41.50 -32.75
N ASP A 186 22.72 40.86 -33.78
CA ASP A 186 23.80 41.37 -34.64
C ASP A 186 24.29 40.22 -35.54
N ASP A 187 23.76 40.10 -36.77
CA ASP A 187 24.62 39.76 -37.91
C ASP A 187 23.95 40.21 -39.22
N ASP A 188 24.57 41.20 -39.84
CA ASP A 188 24.19 41.83 -41.08
C ASP A 188 24.79 41.08 -42.27
N GLY A 189 23.98 40.87 -43.32
CA GLY A 189 24.45 40.72 -44.71
C GLY A 189 24.91 39.31 -45.12
N ASP A 190 24.24 38.68 -46.07
CA ASP A 190 24.32 39.01 -47.49
C ASP A 190 23.46 38.05 -48.33
N ASP A 191 22.96 38.60 -49.43
CA ASP A 191 22.20 37.94 -50.49
C ASP A 191 22.93 36.73 -51.08
N ASP A 192 22.19 35.71 -51.50
CA ASP A 192 22.21 35.31 -52.91
C ASP A 192 21.17 34.24 -53.27
N ASP A 193 20.66 34.44 -54.47
CA ASP A 193 19.56 33.78 -55.14
C ASP A 193 19.69 32.25 -55.34
N ASN A 194 18.52 31.61 -55.48
CA ASN A 194 18.05 30.98 -56.73
C ASN A 194 17.46 29.56 -56.55
N ASN A 195 16.15 29.48 -56.74
CA ASN A 195 15.44 28.46 -57.55
C ASN A 195 15.72 26.96 -57.28
N SER A 196 14.72 26.23 -56.75
CA SER A 196 13.92 25.27 -57.54
C SER A 196 12.95 24.45 -56.68
N HIS A 197 11.67 24.60 -57.01
CA HIS A 197 10.63 23.57 -57.15
C HIS A 197 10.51 22.34 -56.21
N ARG A 198 9.24 22.18 -55.77
CA ARG A 198 8.49 20.91 -55.56
C ARG A 198 8.93 20.11 -54.32
N GLY A 199 8.05 19.52 -53.52
CA GLY A 199 6.63 19.23 -53.62
C GLY A 199 6.25 18.42 -52.37
N ARG A 200 4.95 18.36 -52.09
CA ARG A 200 4.33 17.56 -51.03
C ARG A 200 4.59 16.06 -51.23
N GLU A 201 4.59 15.31 -50.11
CA GLU A 201 4.10 13.94 -49.88
C GLU A 201 4.79 13.45 -48.59
N ILE A 202 4.19 13.24 -47.42
CA ILE A 202 3.09 12.39 -46.93
C ILE A 202 3.07 10.93 -47.47
N TRP A 203 3.15 10.00 -46.50
CA TRP A 203 2.73 8.58 -46.44
C TRP A 203 3.84 7.50 -46.29
N TRP A 204 4.00 7.10 -45.01
CA TRP A 204 4.30 5.80 -44.36
C TRP A 204 5.35 4.81 -44.86
N ARG A 205 6.10 4.29 -43.88
CA ARG A 205 6.08 2.85 -43.57
C ARG A 205 6.22 2.60 -42.07
#